data_AF-A0A3N5VF68-F1
#
_entry.id   AF-A0A3N5VF68-F1
#
_cell.length_a   1.000
_cell.length_b   1.000
_cell.length_c   1.000
_cell.angle_alpha   90.00
_cell.angle_beta   90.00
_cell.angle_gamma   90.00
#
_symmetry.space_group_name_H-M   'P 1'
#
loop_
_entity.id
_entity.type
_entity.pdbx_description
1 polymer ?
#
loop_
_entity_poly.entity_id
_entity_poly.type
_entity_poly.pdbx_seq_one_letter_code
_entity_poly.pdbx_strand_id
1 'polypeptide(L)' 'CTLYTTLSPCPMCSGAVLLYGIPKVVIGENITFQGAEDHLRANGVELEIRNDPACIELMREFIAAEPALWNEDIGE' A
#
# COMPACT_ATOMS: atom_id res chain seq x y z
N CYS A 1 -16.56 -7.23 0.38
CA CYS A 1 -15.54 -6.99 -0.66
C CYS A 1 -14.17 -6.99 0.02
N THR A 2 -13.13 -7.46 -0.65
CA THR A 2 -11.75 -7.40 -0.14
C THR A 2 -10.87 -6.88 -1.25
N LEU A 3 -10.12 -5.81 -0.97
CA LEU A 3 -9.11 -5.28 -1.88
C LEU A 3 -7.77 -5.93 -1.59
N TYR A 4 -7.06 -6.33 -2.64
CA TYR A 4 -5.70 -6.82 -2.54
C TYR A 4 -4.78 -5.82 -3.22
N THR A 5 -3.71 -5.42 -2.54
CA THR A 5 -2.68 -4.54 -3.07
C THR A 5 -1.32 -5.14 -2.76
N THR A 6 -0.36 -5.04 -3.68
CA THR A 6 1.00 -5.54 -3.49
C THR A 6 1.77 -4.69 -2.48
N LEU A 7 1.51 -3.38 -2.47
CA LEU A 7 2.16 -2.39 -1.59
C LEU A 7 1.14 -1.65 -0.72
N SER A 8 1.57 -1.20 0.46
CA SER A 8 0.78 -0.37 1.37
C SER A 8 0.17 0.86 0.67
N PRO A 9 -1.16 1.11 0.82
CA PRO A 9 -1.84 2.14 0.05
C PRO A 9 -1.48 3.57 0.51
N CYS A 10 -1.07 4.42 -0.42
CA CYS A 10 -0.87 5.85 -0.18
C CYS A 10 -2.18 6.57 0.25
N PRO A 11 -2.14 7.85 0.66
CA PRO A 11 -3.33 8.58 1.09
C PRO A 11 -4.47 8.60 0.05
N MET A 12 -4.14 8.72 -1.24
CA MET A 12 -5.12 8.69 -2.32
C MET A 12 -5.84 7.34 -2.39
N CYS A 13 -5.09 6.24 -2.46
CA CYS A 13 -5.65 4.88 -2.51
C CYS A 13 -6.44 4.55 -1.24
N SER A 14 -5.94 4.97 -0.07
CA SER A 14 -6.66 4.82 1.20
C SER A 14 -7.97 5.61 1.21
N GLY A 15 -7.99 6.82 0.67
CA GLY A 15 -9.22 7.60 0.50
C GLY A 15 -10.24 6.88 -0.40
N ALA A 16 -9.80 6.23 -1.47
CA ALA A 16 -10.67 5.43 -2.32
C ALA A 16 -11.26 4.22 -1.59
N VAL A 17 -10.46 3.51 -0.78
CA VAL A 17 -10.92 2.40 0.08
C VAL A 17 -12.07 2.85 0.98
N LEU A 18 -11.92 4.02 1.64
CA LEU A 18 -12.95 4.58 2.52
C LEU A 18 -14.18 5.07 1.75
N LEU A 19 -13.98 5.77 0.63
CA LEU A 19 -15.06 6.30 -0.21
C LEU A 19 -15.99 5.18 -0.68
N TYR A 20 -15.43 4.05 -1.09
CA TYR A 20 -16.21 2.89 -1.55
C TYR A 20 -16.64 1.94 -0.43
N GLY A 21 -16.30 2.23 0.82
CA GLY A 21 -16.66 1.39 1.97
C GLY A 21 -16.08 -0.02 1.88
N ILE A 22 -14.85 -0.17 1.38
CA ILE A 22 -14.19 -1.47 1.31
C ILE A 22 -13.79 -1.89 2.74
N PRO A 23 -14.34 -3.00 3.27
CA PRO A 23 -14.18 -3.33 4.69
C PRO A 23 -12.86 -4.02 5.04
N LYS A 24 -12.17 -4.61 4.05
CA LYS A 24 -10.90 -5.33 4.27
C LYS A 24 -9.92 -5.06 3.13
N VAL A 25 -8.67 -4.80 3.49
CA VAL A 25 -7.54 -4.68 2.57
C VAL A 25 -6.45 -5.67 2.98
N VAL A 26 -6.00 -6.49 2.02
CA VAL A 26 -4.83 -7.36 2.18
C VAL A 26 -3.67 -6.70 1.46
N ILE A 27 -2.59 -6.47 2.19
CA ILE A 27 -1.40 -5.74 1.75
C ILE A 27 -0.26 -6.75 1.59
N GLY A 28 0.33 -6.79 0.40
CA GLY A 28 1.48 -7.65 0.09
C GLY A 28 2.65 -7.32 0.99
N GLU A 29 3.07 -6.06 1.03
CA GLU A 29 4.12 -5.57 1.92
C GLU A 29 3.98 -4.07 2.24
N ASN A 30 4.61 -3.65 3.34
CA ASN A 30 4.66 -2.26 3.78
C ASN A 30 6.06 -1.81 4.25
N ILE A 31 7.10 -2.52 3.83
CA ILE A 31 8.49 -2.31 4.26
C ILE A 31 9.15 -1.26 3.38
N THR A 32 8.97 -1.33 2.06
CA THR A 32 9.62 -0.35 1.15
C THR A 32 8.86 0.96 1.14
N PHE A 33 7.56 0.94 1.42
CA PHE A 33 6.73 2.12 1.61
C PHE A 33 5.56 1.78 2.52
N GLN A 34 5.27 2.67 3.47
CA GLN A 34 4.12 2.55 4.36
C GLN A 34 3.22 3.78 4.18
N GLY A 35 2.04 3.56 3.61
CA GLY A 35 1.06 4.61 3.37
C GLY A 35 0.16 4.89 4.57
N ALA A 36 -1.09 5.27 4.32
CA ALA A 36 -2.03 5.73 5.33
C ALA A 36 -2.78 4.59 6.06
N GLU A 37 -2.06 3.53 6.46
CA GLU A 37 -2.66 2.35 7.09
C GLU A 37 -3.39 2.66 8.39
N ASP A 38 -2.83 3.53 9.23
CA ASP A 38 -3.45 3.88 10.51
C ASP A 38 -4.76 4.65 10.32
N HIS A 39 -4.87 5.44 9.25
CA HIS A 39 -6.11 6.11 8.89
C HIS A 39 -7.19 5.10 8.49
N LEU A 40 -6.84 4.06 7.74
CA LEU A 40 -7.75 2.98 7.39
C LEU A 40 -8.22 2.21 8.63
N ARG A 41 -7.29 1.82 9.52
CA ARG A 41 -7.62 1.11 10.78
C ARG A 41 -8.52 1.96 11.67
N ALA A 42 -8.23 3.26 11.80
CA ALA A 42 -9.04 4.18 12.60
C ALA A 42 -10.48 4.33 12.08
N ASN A 43 -10.72 4.08 10.78
CA ASN A 43 -12.04 4.09 10.16
C ASN A 43 -12.65 2.69 10.03
N GLY A 44 -12.14 1.70 10.76
CA GLY A 44 -12.74 0.37 10.87
C GLY A 44 -12.46 -0.58 9.71
N VAL A 45 -11.49 -0.25 8.84
CA VAL A 45 -11.04 -1.17 7.78
C VAL A 45 -10.10 -2.21 8.38
N GLU A 46 -10.37 -3.48 8.13
CA GLU A 46 -9.48 -4.59 8.50
C GLU A 46 -8.27 -4.61 7.56
N LEU A 47 -7.06 -4.54 8.13
CA LEU A 47 -5.82 -4.64 7.37
C LEU A 47 -5.11 -5.96 7.70
N GLU A 48 -4.79 -6.75 6.67
CA GLU A 48 -3.93 -7.93 6.78
C GLU A 48 -2.63 -7.68 6.00
N ILE A 49 -1.51 -7.58 6.71
CA ILE A 49 -0.19 -7.38 6.09
C ILE A 49 0.49 -8.75 5.98
N ARG A 50 0.82 -9.14 4.74
CA ARG A 50 1.43 -10.45 4.47
C ARG A 50 2.95 -10.42 4.56
N ASN A 51 3.57 -9.27 4.32
CA ASN A 51 5.02 -9.13 4.11
C ASN A 51 5.57 -10.23 3.20
N ASP A 52 4.93 -10.36 2.03
CA ASP A 52 5.29 -11.34 1.01
C ASP A 52 6.68 -11.00 0.45
N PRO A 53 7.67 -11.91 0.55
CA PRO A 53 9.01 -11.66 0.02
C PRO A 53 9.03 -11.29 -1.46
N ALA A 54 8.12 -11.83 -2.27
CA ALA A 54 8.05 -11.51 -3.69
C ALA A 54 7.61 -10.05 -3.94
N CYS A 55 6.69 -9.52 -3.13
CA CYS A 55 6.29 -8.11 -3.22
C CYS A 55 7.41 -7.18 -2.78
N ILE A 56 8.12 -7.55 -1.70
CA ILE A 56 9.23 -6.76 -1.15
C ILE A 56 10.36 -6.67 -2.16
N GLU A 57 10.81 -7.81 -2.71
CA GLU A 57 11.90 -7.83 -3.67
C GLU A 57 11.52 -7.11 -4.97
N LEU A 58 10.28 -7.27 -5.45
CA LEU A 58 9.78 -6.52 -6.61
C LEU A 58 9.92 -5.00 -6.40
N MET A 59 9.45 -4.48 -5.26
CA MET A 59 9.51 -3.04 -5.00
C MET A 59 10.95 -2.57 -4.75
N ARG A 60 11.79 -3.35 -4.07
CA ARG A 60 13.21 -3.02 -3.88
C ARG A 60 13.96 -2.91 -5.20
N GLU A 61 13.77 -3.87 -6.10
CA GLU A 61 14.40 -3.88 -7.42
C GLU A 61 13.96 -2.66 -8.24
N PHE A 62 12.66 -2.38 -8.28
CA PHE A 62 12.12 -1.22 -9.00
C PHE A 62 12.62 0.11 -8.46
N ILE A 63 12.54 0.32 -7.14
CA ILE A 63 12.97 1.57 -6.50
C ILE A 63 14.48 1.80 -6.70
N ALA A 64 15.28 0.73 -6.65
CA ALA A 64 16.71 0.82 -6.89
C ALA A 64 17.04 1.11 -8.37
N ALA A 65 16.28 0.54 -9.31
CA ALA A 65 16.49 0.73 -10.74
C ALA A 65 16.01 2.11 -11.23
N GLU A 66 14.87 2.58 -10.75
CA GLU A 66 14.18 3.79 -11.25
C GLU A 66 13.74 4.73 -10.11
N PRO A 67 14.66 5.25 -9.27
CA PRO A 67 14.31 6.02 -8.07
C PRO A 67 13.59 7.33 -8.38
N ALA A 68 13.91 8.00 -9.48
CA ALA A 68 13.24 9.23 -9.88
C ALA A 68 11.77 8.99 -10.26
N LEU A 69 11.49 7.88 -10.94
CA LEU A 69 10.13 7.49 -11.32
C LEU A 69 9.33 7.07 -10.08
N TRP A 70 9.96 6.35 -9.14
CA TRP A 70 9.33 6.03 -7.88
C TRP A 70 8.95 7.29 -7.09
N ASN A 71 9.89 8.23 -6.96
CA ASN A 71 9.63 9.49 -6.25
C ASN A 71 8.50 10.28 -6.94
N GLU A 72 8.46 10.34 -8.28
CA GLU A 72 7.36 10.94 -9.02
C GLU A 72 5.99 10.30 -8.65
N ASP A 73 5.92 8.97 -8.56
CA ASP A 73 4.69 8.23 -8.24
C ASP A 73 4.14 8.55 -6.84
N ILE A 74 5.04 8.78 -5.87
CA ILE A 74 4.68 9.16 -4.50
C ILE A 74 4.64 10.69 -4.26
N GLY A 75 5.02 11.48 -5.25
CA GLY A 75 5.02 12.95 -5.21
C GLY A 75 6.20 13.59 -4.46
N GLU A 76 7.38 12.97 -4.49
CA GLU A 76 8.66 13.46 -3.95
C GLU A 76 9.64 14.00 -5.00
#